data_AF-A0A931EN53-F1
#
_entry.id   AF-A0A931EN53-F1
#
_cell.length_a   1.000
_cell.length_b   1.000
_cell.length_c   1.000
_cell.angle_alpha   90.00
_cell.angle_beta   90.00
_cell.angle_gamma   90.00
#
_symmetry.space_group_name_H-M   'P 1'
#
loop_
_entity.id
_entity.type
_entity.pdbx_description
1 polymer ?
#
loop_
_entity_poly.entity_id
_entity_poly.type
_entity_poly.pdbx_seq_one_letter_code
_entity_poly.pdbx_strand_id
1 'polypeptide(L)' 'MKVNLEVKYHPEYEGEHEPYIARILDYPELMGYGNTPEEAINDALGFLEEHLGKSLKVVREDVALELAS' A
#
# COMPACT_ATOMS: atom_id res chain seq x y z
N MET A 1 -7.51 -3.31 -14.21
CA MET A 1 -8.36 -2.56 -13.27
C MET A 1 -7.59 -1.34 -12.81
N LYS A 2 -8.28 -0.30 -12.34
CA LYS A 2 -7.63 0.83 -11.66
C LYS A 2 -8.08 0.78 -10.21
N VAL A 3 -7.12 0.82 -9.29
CA VAL A 3 -7.37 0.89 -7.85
C VAL A 3 -6.66 2.12 -7.32
N ASN A 4 -7.24 2.77 -6.32
CA ASN A 4 -6.59 3.86 -5.62
C ASN A 4 -5.97 3.33 -4.33
N LEU A 5 -4.73 3.71 -4.06
CA LEU A 5 -3.99 3.35 -2.85
C LEU A 5 -3.71 4.62 -2.06
N GLU A 6 -3.90 4.54 -0.75
CA GLU A 6 -3.42 5.54 0.19
C GLU A 6 -2.30 4.92 1.02
N VAL A 7 -1.16 5.60 1.10
CA VAL A 7 -0.05 5.20 1.98
C VAL A 7 0.09 6.24 3.07
N LYS A 8 0.11 5.79 4.32
CA LYS A 8 0.33 6.63 5.50
C LYS A 8 1.55 6.19 6.25
N TYR A 9 2.30 7.17 6.74
CA TYR A 9 3.42 6.98 7.61
C TYR A 9 2.99 7.25 9.06
N HIS A 10 3.30 6.30 9.94
CA HIS A 10 2.95 6.26 11.34
C HIS A 10 4.24 6.23 12.18
N PRO A 11 4.82 7.39 12.55
CA PRO A 11 6.08 7.44 13.29
C PRO A 11 6.00 6.76 14.67
N GLU A 12 4.80 6.63 15.23
CA GLU A 12 4.56 5.90 16.49
C GLU A 12 4.95 4.42 16.43
N TYR A 13 5.13 3.85 15.24
CA TYR A 13 5.51 2.45 15.03
C TYR A 13 7.01 2.27 14.74
N GLU A 14 7.77 3.34 14.50
CA GLU A 14 9.20 3.23 14.20
C GLU A 14 9.97 2.53 15.33
N GLY A 15 10.74 1.50 14.95
CA GLY A 15 11.62 0.76 15.86
C GLY A 15 10.98 -0.47 16.51
N GLU A 16 9.65 -0.58 16.50
CA GLU A 16 8.92 -1.76 17.01
C GLU A 16 8.16 -2.50 15.92
N HIS A 17 7.62 -1.79 14.92
CA HIS A 17 6.79 -2.32 13.83
C HIS A 17 7.06 -1.61 12.50
N GLU A 18 6.43 -2.08 11.42
CA GLU A 18 6.41 -1.44 10.12
C GLU A 18 5.62 -0.11 10.15
N PRO A 19 6.26 1.06 9.95
CA PRO A 19 5.59 2.36 10.09
C PRO A 19 4.81 2.81 8.86
N TYR A 20 4.96 2.16 7.69
CA TYR A 20 4.18 2.49 6.51
C TYR A 20 2.99 1.54 6.37
N ILE A 21 1.80 2.11 6.23
CA ILE A 21 0.55 1.37 6.03
C ILE A 21 -0.04 1.80 4.69
N ALA A 22 -0.18 0.84 3.77
CA ALA A 22 -0.85 1.04 2.49
C ALA A 22 -2.25 0.43 2.54
N ARG A 23 -3.25 1.18 2.10
CA ARG A 23 -4.65 0.75 2.06
C ARG A 23 -5.21 0.90 0.66
N ILE A 24 -5.83 -0.16 0.14
CA ILE A 24 -6.54 -0.11 -1.13
C ILE A 24 -7.91 0.53 -0.87
N LEU A 25 -8.17 1.72 -1.42
CA LEU A 25 -9.40 2.47 -1.10
C LEU A 25 -10.67 1.76 -1.57
N ASP A 26 -10.58 0.99 -2.65
CA ASP A 26 -11.68 0.19 -3.19
C ASP A 26 -11.90 -1.12 -2.40
N TYR A 27 -10.91 -1.52 -1.58
CA TYR A 27 -10.90 -2.74 -0.77
C TYR A 27 -10.27 -2.43 0.61
N PRO A 28 -10.94 -1.66 1.47
CA PRO A 28 -10.35 -1.10 2.69
C PRO A 28 -9.93 -2.17 3.72
N GLU A 29 -10.46 -3.39 3.60
CA GLU A 29 -10.04 -4.56 4.37
C GLU A 29 -8.67 -5.10 3.96
N LEU A 30 -8.19 -4.76 2.77
CA LEU A 30 -6.89 -5.17 2.25
C LEU A 30 -5.87 -4.06 2.54
N MET A 31 -5.10 -4.29 3.59
CA MET A 31 -4.05 -3.38 4.07
C MET A 31 -2.72 -4.09 4.01
N GLY A 32 -1.69 -3.37 3.58
CA GLY A 32 -0.31 -3.82 3.59
C GLY A 32 0.57 -2.98 4.49
N TYR A 33 1.64 -3.59 4.97
CA TYR A 33 2.55 -3.00 5.94
C TYR A 33 3.99 -3.07 5.43
N GLY A 34 4.81 -2.07 5.76
CA GLY A 34 6.22 -2.06 5.34
C GLY A 34 7.10 -1.06 6.07
N ASN A 35 8.41 -1.27 5.97
CA ASN A 35 9.42 -0.30 6.42
C ASN A 35 9.63 0.82 5.40
N THR A 36 9.09 0.66 4.19
CA THR A 36 9.06 1.68 3.14
C THR A 36 7.65 1.78 2.53
N PRO A 37 7.30 2.90 1.88
CA PRO A 37 6.07 3.02 1.12
C PRO A 37 5.89 1.89 0.09
N GLU A 38 6.97 1.52 -0.61
CA GLU A 38 6.97 0.49 -1.63
C GLU A 38 6.69 -0.90 -1.05
N GLU A 39 7.27 -1.24 0.10
CA GLU A 39 6.99 -2.49 0.80
C GLU A 39 5.52 -2.59 1.18
N ALA A 40 4.97 -1.54 1.81
CA ALA A 40 3.57 -1.51 2.20
C ALA A 40 2.63 -1.66 0.99
N ILE A 41 2.93 -0.97 -0.12
CA ILE A 41 2.16 -1.09 -1.37
C ILE A 41 2.21 -2.53 -1.91
N ASN A 42 3.39 -3.14 -1.97
CA ASN A 42 3.54 -4.48 -2.52
C ASN A 42 2.81 -5.53 -1.66
N ASP A 43 2.86 -5.38 -0.33
CA ASP A 43 2.14 -6.22 0.61
C ASP A 43 0.62 -6.10 0.42
N ALA A 44 0.10 -4.87 0.31
CA ALA A 44 -1.32 -4.62 0.05
C ALA A 44 -1.79 -5.22 -1.28
N LEU A 45 -0.95 -5.13 -2.32
CA LEU A 45 -1.24 -5.72 -3.63
C LEU A 45 -1.18 -7.26 -3.60
N GLY A 46 -0.34 -7.86 -2.76
CA GLY A 46 -0.32 -9.30 -2.54
C GLY A 46 -1.67 -9.80 -2.00
N PHE A 47 -2.23 -9.11 -1.00
CA PHE A 47 -3.58 -9.42 -0.51
C PHE A 47 -4.67 -9.26 -1.60
N LEU A 48 -4.51 -8.28 -2.49
CA LEU A 48 -5.41 -8.12 -3.63
C LEU A 48 -5.28 -9.26 -4.65
N GLU A 49 -4.06 -9.75 -4.92
CA GLU A 49 -3.85 -10.93 -5.77
C GLU A 49 -4.55 -12.17 -5.18
N GLU A 50 -4.41 -12.39 -3.87
CA GLU A 50 -5.08 -13.48 -3.15
C GLU A 50 -6.60 -13.35 -3.20
N HIS A 51 -7.12 -12.15 -2.92
CA HIS A 51 -8.55 -11.84 -2.97
C HIS A 51 -9.15 -12.10 -4.37
N LEU A 52 -8.43 -11.73 -5.42
CA LEU A 52 -8.87 -11.92 -6.82
C LEU A 52 -8.59 -13.32 -7.36
N GLY A 53 -7.77 -14.13 -6.66
CA GLY A 53 -7.31 -15.44 -7.11
C GLY A 53 -6.49 -15.38 -8.41
N LYS A 54 -5.82 -14.26 -8.69
CA LYS A 54 -5.08 -14.01 -9.94
C LYS A 54 -3.88 -13.11 -9.69
N SER A 55 -2.80 -13.35 -10.44
CA SER A 55 -1.64 -12.46 -10.42
C SER A 55 -1.93 -11.13 -11.14
N LEU A 56 -1.43 -10.04 -10.55
CA LEU A 56 -1.55 -8.68 -11.02
C LEU A 56 -0.25 -8.24 -11.67
N LYS A 57 -0.34 -7.74 -12.91
CA LYS A 57 0.74 -6.96 -13.51
C LYS A 57 0.50 -5.48 -13.21
N VAL A 58 1.25 -4.95 -12.26
CA VAL A 58 1.17 -3.53 -11.89
C VAL A 58 1.78 -2.67 -12.99
N VAL A 59 0.98 -1.78 -13.55
CA VAL A 59 1.43 -0.71 -14.44
C VAL A 59 1.21 0.59 -13.69
N ARG A 60 2.30 1.21 -13.20
CA ARG A 60 2.24 2.48 -12.46
C ARG A 60 2.12 3.63 -13.47
N GLU A 61 1.03 4.39 -13.41
CA GLU A 61 0.96 5.74 -13.97
C GLU A 61 1.45 6.73 -12.90
N ASP A 62 2.12 7.80 -13.32
CA ASP A 62 2.92 8.73 -12.51
C ASP A 62 2.41 8.99 -11.08
N VAL A 63 3.30 8.82 -10.10
CA VAL A 63 3.04 9.09 -8.69
C VAL A 63 3.31 10.57 -8.41
N ALA A 64 2.26 11.34 -8.15
CA ALA A 64 2.38 12.68 -7.60
C ALA A 64 2.68 12.58 -6.10
N LEU A 65 3.92 12.89 -5.70
CA LEU A 65 4.32 13.03 -4.30
C LEU A 65 4.03 14.47 -3.85
N GLU A 66 2.98 14.66 -3.07
CA GLU A 66 2.78 15.90 -2.31
C GLU A 66 3.28 15.71 -0.87
N LEU A 67 4.27 16.51 -0.47
CA LEU A 67 4.69 16.58 0.93
C LEU A 67 3.60 17.28 1.74
N ALA A 68 2.99 16.60 2.70
CA ALA A 68 2.15 17.25 3.69
C ALA A 68 3.00 18.22 4.54
N SER A 69 2.57 19.48 4.60
CA SER A 69 3.23 20.60 5.30
C SER A 69 2.90 20.63 6.79
#